data_AF-A0A2S6Q6E5-F1
#
_entry.id   AF-A0A2S6Q6E5-F1
#
_cell.length_a   1.000
_cell.length_b   1.000
_cell.length_c   1.000
_cell.angle_alpha   90.00
_cell.angle_beta   90.00
_cell.angle_gamma   90.00
#
_symmetry.space_group_name_H-M   'P 1'
#
loop_
_entity.id
_entity.type
_entity.pdbx_description
1 polymer ?
#
loop_
_entity_poly.entity_id
_entity_poly.type
_entity_poly.pdbx_seq_one_letter_code
_entity_poly.pdbx_strand_id
1 'polypeptide(L)'
;MLKIINRLILFFSCAVLFGCKADILETRLTTSDIKKSMSGKLITVPFSAVIQVIGDDASTRAQVKRYERIIENYVDVEDFEISKSMMGMQIKVLGNIPLLSGNDLRLDGKHPWAIHIKKTANRTLKKRYPYRMSLKTTDYFPSFKSEFSKLNIMLSPDPYQPLLMKIRNKDQSMFRVFTGSVEIQGRHHSIYEGEVAKRVSLKMKGGVYDHTAPVIFFGIE
;
A
#
# COMPACT_ATOMS: atom_id res chain seq x y z
N MET A 1 46.05 31.02 -27.83
CA MET A 1 44.60 31.06 -28.10
C MET A 1 44.08 29.62 -28.00
N LEU A 2 43.71 29.14 -26.82
CA LEU A 2 42.46 29.37 -26.09
C LEU A 2 41.27 28.60 -26.69
N LYS A 3 41.01 27.42 -26.09
CA LYS A 3 39.71 26.75 -25.83
C LYS A 3 38.88 26.35 -27.07
N ILE A 4 38.20 25.22 -27.13
CA ILE A 4 37.12 24.81 -26.23
C ILE A 4 36.98 23.29 -26.28
N ILE A 5 36.99 22.71 -25.08
CA ILE A 5 36.67 21.32 -24.75
C ILE A 5 35.24 21.04 -25.21
N ASN A 6 35.06 20.16 -26.19
CA ASN A 6 33.74 19.69 -26.60
C ASN A 6 33.25 18.70 -25.54
N ARG A 7 32.68 19.24 -24.45
CA ARG A 7 31.96 18.49 -23.44
C ARG A 7 30.73 17.87 -24.10
N LEU A 8 30.77 16.58 -24.39
CA LEU A 8 29.55 15.79 -24.53
C LEU A 8 28.86 15.80 -23.14
N ILE A 9 27.96 16.76 -22.95
CA ILE A 9 26.98 16.72 -21.88
C ILE A 9 26.00 15.63 -22.28
N LEU A 10 26.27 14.40 -21.84
CA LEU A 10 25.30 13.31 -21.87
C LEU A 10 24.14 13.78 -20.98
N PHE A 11 23.07 14.25 -21.61
CA PHE A 11 21.84 14.68 -20.96
C PHE A 11 21.28 13.46 -20.23
N PHE A 12 21.57 13.37 -18.93
CA PHE A 12 20.96 12.38 -18.05
C PHE A 12 19.49 12.77 -17.92
N SER A 13 18.65 12.27 -18.83
CA SER A 13 17.20 12.35 -18.71
C SER A 13 16.79 11.46 -17.53
N CYS A 14 16.99 11.99 -16.33
CA CYS A 14 16.33 11.50 -15.12
C CYS A 14 14.84 11.86 -15.23
N ALA A 15 14.15 11.21 -16.16
CA ALA A 15 12.71 11.08 -16.08
C ALA A 15 12.44 10.17 -14.89
N VAL A 16 12.42 10.75 -13.69
CA VAL A 16 11.89 10.07 -12.52
C VAL A 16 10.39 9.95 -12.78
N LEU A 17 10.01 8.87 -13.46
CA LEU A 17 8.63 8.45 -13.62
C LEU A 17 8.15 8.04 -12.24
N PHE A 18 7.68 9.00 -11.45
CA PHE A 18 6.94 8.73 -10.24
C PHE A 18 5.71 7.94 -10.65
N GLY A 19 5.60 6.71 -10.17
CA GLY A 19 4.43 5.90 -10.43
C GLY A 19 3.18 6.56 -9.85
N CYS A 20 2.03 6.22 -10.39
CA CYS A 20 0.74 6.57 -9.84
C CYS A 20 0.59 5.92 -8.45
N LYS A 21 0.43 6.78 -7.45
CA LYS A 21 0.01 6.41 -6.10
C LYS A 21 -1.49 6.62 -5.99
N ALA A 22 -2.17 5.72 -5.28
CA ALA A 22 -3.50 6.03 -4.78
C ALA A 22 -3.41 7.25 -3.85
N ASP A 23 -4.50 8.01 -3.73
CA ASP A 23 -4.56 9.09 -2.75
C ASP A 23 -4.33 8.53 -1.33
N ILE A 24 -4.96 7.40 -1.05
CA ILE A 24 -4.69 6.55 0.11
C ILE A 24 -5.18 5.12 -0.19
N LEU A 25 -4.41 4.13 0.22
CA LEU A 25 -4.87 2.76 0.37
C LEU A 25 -5.33 2.58 1.82
N GLU A 26 -6.63 2.44 2.03
CA GLU A 26 -7.20 2.11 3.33
C GLU A 26 -7.38 0.59 3.45
N THR A 27 -6.96 0.00 4.57
CA THR A 27 -7.24 -1.40 4.89
C THR A 27 -7.74 -1.54 6.31
N ARG A 28 -8.63 -2.52 6.54
CA ARG A 28 -9.24 -2.75 7.85
C ARG A 28 -8.93 -4.17 8.32
N LEU A 29 -8.25 -4.27 9.46
CA LEU A 29 -7.87 -5.53 10.07
C LEU A 29 -8.47 -5.66 11.46
N THR A 30 -8.70 -6.90 11.90
CA THR A 30 -8.97 -7.21 13.30
C THR A 30 -7.80 -7.99 13.91
N THR A 31 -7.69 -7.96 15.25
CA THR A 31 -6.75 -8.83 15.97
C THR A 31 -6.99 -10.32 15.69
N SER A 32 -8.25 -10.71 15.45
CA SER A 32 -8.58 -12.08 15.02
C SER A 32 -7.99 -12.42 13.64
N ASP A 33 -8.04 -11.50 12.67
CA ASP A 33 -7.45 -11.70 11.35
C ASP A 33 -5.93 -11.88 11.47
N ILE A 34 -5.27 -11.00 12.23
CA ILE A 34 -3.83 -11.08 12.49
C ILE A 34 -3.47 -12.45 13.08
N LYS A 35 -4.18 -12.90 14.12
CA LYS A 35 -3.94 -14.23 14.73
C LYS A 35 -4.20 -15.38 13.76
N LYS A 36 -5.28 -15.33 12.97
CA LYS A 36 -5.59 -16.35 11.95
C LYS A 36 -4.46 -16.47 10.92
N SER A 37 -4.01 -15.33 10.37
CA SER A 37 -2.87 -15.31 9.45
C SER A 37 -1.61 -15.87 10.10
N MET A 38 -1.33 -15.49 11.34
CA MET A 38 -0.18 -15.99 12.11
C MET A 38 -0.24 -17.50 12.39
N SER A 39 -1.43 -18.10 12.43
CA SER A 39 -1.61 -19.56 12.53
C SER A 39 -1.44 -20.31 11.19
N GLY A 40 -1.06 -19.61 10.12
CA GLY A 40 -0.85 -20.20 8.79
C GLY A 40 -2.09 -20.27 7.93
N LYS A 41 -3.21 -19.66 8.35
CA LYS A 41 -4.42 -19.59 7.52
C LYS A 41 -4.26 -18.51 6.45
N LEU A 42 -4.54 -18.86 5.21
CA LEU A 42 -4.67 -17.88 4.13
C LEU A 42 -5.96 -17.08 4.37
N ILE A 43 -5.81 -15.77 4.55
CA ILE A 43 -6.93 -14.87 4.75
C ILE A 43 -6.72 -13.61 3.91
N THR A 44 -7.84 -12.99 3.54
CA THR A 44 -7.86 -11.69 2.91
C THR A 44 -8.54 -10.69 3.85
N VAL A 45 -8.23 -9.41 3.68
CA VAL A 45 -8.84 -8.32 4.44
C VAL A 45 -9.33 -7.23 3.50
N PRO A 46 -10.42 -6.54 3.83
CA PRO A 46 -10.97 -5.51 2.97
C PRO A 46 -10.01 -4.34 2.84
N PHE A 47 -9.91 -3.82 1.63
CA PHE A 47 -9.22 -2.57 1.31
C PHE A 47 -10.12 -1.65 0.47
N SER A 48 -9.77 -0.38 0.48
CA SER A 48 -10.27 0.61 -0.47
C SER A 48 -9.11 1.46 -0.95
N ALA A 49 -9.04 1.71 -2.25
CA ALA A 49 -8.04 2.58 -2.84
C ALA A 49 -8.73 3.62 -3.72
N VAL A 50 -8.30 4.88 -3.59
CA VAL A 50 -8.83 5.99 -4.40
C VAL A 50 -7.80 6.38 -5.44
N ILE A 51 -8.19 6.36 -6.71
CA ILE A 51 -7.39 6.76 -7.86
C ILE A 51 -8.02 8.01 -8.46
N GLN A 52 -7.21 9.04 -8.68
CA GLN A 52 -7.63 10.26 -9.38
C GLN A 52 -7.28 10.14 -10.86
N VAL A 53 -8.27 10.40 -11.72
CA VAL A 53 -8.13 10.39 -13.17
C VAL A 53 -8.44 11.78 -13.69
N ILE A 54 -7.50 12.35 -14.44
CA ILE A 54 -7.65 13.69 -15.02
C ILE A 54 -8.54 13.60 -16.27
N GLY A 55 -9.52 14.50 -16.36
CA GLY A 55 -10.50 14.53 -17.44
C GLY A 55 -11.70 13.59 -17.25
N ASP A 56 -12.77 13.84 -17.99
CA ASP A 56 -14.01 13.06 -17.94
C ASP A 56 -14.63 12.81 -19.34
N ASP A 57 -13.87 13.02 -20.41
CA ASP A 57 -14.33 12.82 -21.79
C ASP A 57 -14.53 11.33 -22.18
N ALA A 58 -15.03 11.09 -23.39
CA ALA A 58 -15.27 9.72 -23.87
C ALA A 58 -14.00 8.86 -23.96
N SER A 59 -12.85 9.47 -24.28
CA SER A 59 -11.55 8.78 -24.33
C SER A 59 -11.12 8.35 -22.93
N THR A 60 -11.28 9.24 -21.96
CA THR A 60 -10.94 9.02 -20.55
C THR A 60 -11.82 7.92 -19.97
N ARG A 61 -13.13 7.95 -20.24
CA ARG A 61 -14.05 6.86 -19.83
C ARG A 61 -13.69 5.51 -20.45
N ALA A 62 -13.23 5.49 -21.70
CA ALA A 62 -12.75 4.25 -22.33
C ALA A 62 -11.44 3.74 -21.70
N GLN A 63 -10.58 4.65 -21.22
CA GLN A 63 -9.38 4.28 -20.45
C GLN A 63 -9.72 3.73 -19.07
N VAL A 64 -10.68 4.33 -18.35
CA VAL A 64 -11.18 3.83 -17.06
C VAL A 64 -11.60 2.36 -17.14
N LYS A 65 -12.40 1.98 -18.14
CA LYS A 65 -12.80 0.58 -18.35
C LYS A 65 -11.63 -0.37 -18.60
N ARG A 66 -10.53 0.12 -19.17
CA ARG A 66 -9.32 -0.70 -19.33
C ARG A 66 -8.57 -0.85 -18.01
N TYR A 67 -8.52 0.20 -17.18
CA TYR A 67 -7.95 0.13 -15.84
C TYR A 67 -8.71 -0.85 -14.96
N GLU A 68 -10.04 -0.79 -14.94
CA GLU A 68 -10.90 -1.73 -14.21
C GLU A 68 -10.56 -3.17 -14.57
N ARG A 69 -10.49 -3.49 -15.87
CA ARG A 69 -10.14 -4.83 -16.34
C ARG A 69 -8.74 -5.28 -15.92
N ILE A 70 -7.75 -4.40 -15.95
CA ILE A 70 -6.41 -4.74 -15.47
C ILE A 70 -6.45 -4.98 -13.96
N ILE A 71 -7.19 -4.16 -13.19
CA ILE A 71 -7.32 -4.35 -11.74
C ILE A 71 -7.98 -5.69 -11.44
N GLU A 72 -9.09 -6.04 -12.09
CA GLU A 72 -9.81 -7.30 -11.92
C GLU A 72 -8.94 -8.54 -12.22
N ASN A 73 -7.98 -8.44 -13.13
CA ASN A 73 -7.07 -9.55 -13.47
C ASN A 73 -6.08 -9.89 -12.35
N TYR A 74 -5.86 -8.97 -11.40
CA TYR A 74 -4.82 -9.09 -10.37
C TYR A 74 -5.38 -8.92 -8.95
N VAL A 75 -6.46 -8.18 -8.78
CA VAL A 75 -7.02 -7.82 -7.48
C VAL A 75 -8.38 -8.49 -7.34
N ASP A 76 -8.65 -9.01 -6.14
CA ASP A 76 -9.99 -9.48 -5.77
C ASP A 76 -10.88 -8.26 -5.53
N VAL A 77 -11.52 -7.79 -6.60
CA VAL A 77 -12.36 -6.59 -6.59
C VAL A 77 -13.79 -6.97 -6.21
N GLU A 78 -14.34 -6.24 -5.25
CA GLU A 78 -15.76 -6.31 -4.89
C GLU A 78 -16.58 -5.32 -5.72
N ASP A 79 -16.09 -4.10 -5.90
CA ASP A 79 -16.80 -3.05 -6.63
C ASP A 79 -15.87 -1.91 -7.09
N PHE A 80 -16.34 -1.14 -8.08
CA PHE A 80 -15.75 0.14 -8.49
C PHE A 80 -16.79 1.26 -8.32
N GLU A 81 -16.53 2.20 -7.41
CA GLU A 81 -17.32 3.41 -7.29
C GLU A 81 -16.66 4.53 -8.12
N ILE A 82 -17.34 4.99 -9.17
CA ILE A 82 -16.89 6.13 -9.99
C ILE A 82 -17.66 7.39 -9.58
N SER A 83 -16.95 8.47 -9.28
CA SER A 83 -17.53 9.78 -9.00
C SER A 83 -16.80 10.89 -9.76
N LYS A 84 -17.44 12.06 -9.88
CA LYS A 84 -16.79 13.27 -10.43
C LYS A 84 -15.90 13.90 -9.37
N SER A 85 -14.73 14.38 -9.78
CA SER A 85 -13.82 15.20 -8.98
C SER A 85 -13.57 16.54 -9.66
N MET A 86 -12.96 17.50 -8.95
CA MET A 86 -12.65 18.82 -9.52
C MET A 86 -11.74 18.75 -10.76
N MET A 87 -10.93 17.70 -10.88
CA MET A 87 -9.95 17.53 -11.96
C MET A 87 -10.36 16.47 -12.99
N GLY A 88 -11.52 15.83 -12.83
CA GLY A 88 -11.98 14.76 -13.71
C GLY A 88 -12.82 13.74 -12.98
N MET A 89 -12.33 12.50 -12.93
CA MET A 89 -13.02 11.37 -12.30
C MET A 89 -12.21 10.84 -11.12
N GLN A 90 -12.92 10.29 -10.15
CA GLN A 90 -12.36 9.53 -9.05
C GLN A 90 -12.87 8.10 -9.15
N ILE A 91 -11.96 7.15 -9.15
CA ILE A 91 -12.27 5.72 -9.10
C ILE A 91 -11.89 5.23 -7.73
N LYS A 92 -12.86 4.74 -6.99
CA LYS A 92 -12.62 4.07 -5.71
C LYS A 92 -12.80 2.57 -5.92
N VAL A 93 -11.70 1.85 -5.78
CA VAL A 93 -11.67 0.39 -5.85
C VAL A 93 -12.00 -0.14 -4.46
N LEU A 94 -12.98 -1.03 -4.37
CA LEU A 94 -13.28 -1.83 -3.19
C LEU A 94 -12.88 -3.27 -3.47
N GLY A 95 -12.27 -3.94 -2.50
CA GLY A 95 -11.87 -5.32 -2.68
C GLY A 95 -11.15 -5.89 -1.47
N ASN A 96 -10.49 -7.01 -1.69
CA ASN A 96 -9.72 -7.69 -0.65
C ASN A 96 -8.23 -7.79 -1.00
N ILE A 97 -7.39 -7.59 0.01
CA ILE A 97 -5.95 -7.75 -0.08
C ILE A 97 -5.51 -8.92 0.81
N PRO A 98 -4.58 -9.78 0.36
CA PRO A 98 -4.10 -10.87 1.20
C PRO A 98 -3.39 -10.39 2.46
N LEU A 99 -3.59 -11.09 3.58
CA LEU A 99 -2.83 -10.95 4.81
C LEU A 99 -2.04 -12.24 5.09
N LEU A 100 -0.73 -12.16 4.95
CA LEU A 100 0.18 -13.30 5.01
C LEU A 100 1.09 -13.22 6.23
N SER A 101 1.45 -14.37 6.79
CA SER A 101 2.44 -14.46 7.87
C SER A 101 3.56 -15.43 7.51
N GLY A 102 4.77 -15.11 7.94
CA GLY A 102 5.93 -15.99 7.80
C GLY A 102 6.74 -15.71 6.54
N ASN A 103 7.50 -16.71 6.10
CA ASN A 103 8.42 -16.56 4.97
C ASN A 103 7.82 -16.99 3.63
N ASP A 104 6.77 -17.81 3.66
CA ASP A 104 6.06 -18.21 2.47
C ASP A 104 5.10 -17.09 2.04
N LEU A 105 5.26 -16.63 0.81
CA LEU A 105 4.42 -15.63 0.17
C LEU A 105 3.52 -16.27 -0.90
N ARG A 106 3.40 -17.60 -0.91
CA ARG A 106 2.50 -18.30 -1.81
C ARG A 106 1.08 -17.78 -1.61
N LEU A 107 0.58 -17.22 -2.69
CA LEU A 107 -0.74 -16.65 -2.80
C LEU A 107 -1.51 -17.47 -3.81
N ASP A 108 -2.74 -17.80 -3.46
CA ASP A 108 -3.72 -18.17 -4.46
C ASP A 108 -4.10 -16.88 -5.20
N GLY A 109 -3.91 -16.87 -6.53
CA GLY A 109 -4.22 -15.70 -7.36
C GLY A 109 -3.08 -14.71 -7.58
N LYS A 110 -3.38 -13.64 -8.33
CA LYS A 110 -2.40 -12.71 -8.90
C LYS A 110 -2.34 -11.36 -8.17
N HIS A 111 -2.29 -11.35 -6.86
CA HIS A 111 -2.34 -10.10 -6.08
C HIS A 111 -1.06 -9.27 -6.24
N PRO A 112 -1.10 -7.97 -6.62
CA PRO A 112 0.10 -7.16 -6.79
C PRO A 112 0.69 -6.69 -5.46
N TRP A 113 -0.14 -6.58 -4.42
CA TRP A 113 0.29 -6.30 -3.06
C TRP A 113 -0.31 -7.29 -2.06
N ALA A 114 0.37 -7.44 -0.92
CA ALA A 114 -0.11 -8.15 0.24
C ALA A 114 0.32 -7.44 1.52
N ILE A 115 -0.48 -7.56 2.58
CA ILE A 115 -0.05 -7.19 3.93
C ILE A 115 0.75 -8.35 4.49
N HIS A 116 2.01 -8.09 4.85
CA HIS A 116 2.95 -9.12 5.28
C HIS A 116 3.31 -8.98 6.75
N ILE A 117 3.03 -10.02 7.53
CA ILE A 117 3.44 -10.20 8.92
C ILE A 117 4.70 -11.07 8.98
N LYS A 118 5.74 -10.58 9.65
CA LYS A 118 6.97 -11.35 9.92
C LYS A 118 7.43 -11.13 11.35
N LYS A 119 8.19 -12.08 11.90
CA LYS A 119 8.96 -11.85 13.12
C LYS A 119 9.94 -10.70 12.90
N THR A 120 10.11 -9.84 13.92
CA THR A 120 11.11 -8.78 13.86
C THR A 120 12.52 -9.36 13.96
N ALA A 121 13.44 -8.82 13.17
CA ALA A 121 14.88 -9.08 13.31
C ALA A 121 15.52 -8.14 14.35
N ASN A 122 14.81 -7.09 14.79
CA ASN A 122 15.32 -6.12 15.73
C ASN A 122 15.33 -6.71 17.16
N ARG A 123 16.54 -6.92 17.71
CA ARG A 123 16.74 -7.54 19.03
C ARG A 123 16.11 -6.74 20.17
N THR A 124 16.17 -5.41 20.09
CA THR A 124 15.60 -4.50 21.10
C THR A 124 14.08 -4.59 21.12
N LEU A 125 13.45 -4.61 19.95
CA LEU A 125 11.99 -4.64 19.84
C LEU A 125 11.41 -6.04 20.10
N LYS A 126 12.17 -7.12 19.89
CA LYS A 126 11.67 -8.50 19.92
C LYS A 126 10.90 -8.89 21.19
N LYS A 127 11.23 -8.32 22.35
CA LYS A 127 10.55 -8.63 23.62
C LYS A 127 9.14 -8.05 23.69
N ARG A 128 8.95 -6.80 23.27
CA ARG A 128 7.65 -6.08 23.39
C ARG A 128 6.86 -6.05 22.08
N TYR A 129 7.55 -6.12 20.96
CA TYR A 129 7.03 -6.08 19.60
C TYR A 129 7.66 -7.21 18.75
N PRO A 130 7.33 -8.47 19.03
CA PRO A 130 7.92 -9.63 18.35
C PRO A 130 7.63 -9.69 16.84
N TYR A 131 6.62 -8.97 16.36
CA TYR A 131 6.19 -9.01 14.97
C TYR A 131 6.27 -7.63 14.31
N ARG A 132 6.34 -7.64 12.99
CA ARG A 132 6.19 -6.46 12.13
C ARG A 132 5.21 -6.75 11.01
N MET A 133 4.48 -5.73 10.61
CA MET A 133 3.50 -5.75 9.52
C MET A 133 3.81 -4.62 8.54
N SER A 134 3.72 -4.91 7.23
CA SER A 134 3.95 -3.92 6.16
C SER A 134 3.19 -4.30 4.89
N LEU A 135 2.75 -3.31 4.12
CA LEU A 135 2.28 -3.54 2.75
C LEU A 135 3.48 -3.82 1.84
N LYS A 136 3.47 -4.93 1.10
CA LYS A 136 4.56 -5.31 0.20
C LYS A 136 4.04 -5.70 -1.17
N THR A 137 4.84 -5.42 -2.19
CA THR A 137 4.64 -5.97 -3.52
C THR A 137 4.88 -7.47 -3.52
N THR A 138 4.16 -8.18 -4.37
CA THR A 138 4.37 -9.61 -4.64
C THR A 138 5.12 -9.81 -5.97
N ASP A 139 5.32 -11.06 -6.37
CA ASP A 139 5.89 -11.42 -7.66
C ASP A 139 5.00 -11.03 -8.86
N TYR A 140 3.73 -10.71 -8.63
CA TYR A 140 2.80 -10.24 -9.67
C TYR A 140 2.82 -8.73 -9.88
N PHE A 141 3.42 -7.96 -8.98
CA PHE A 141 3.51 -6.51 -9.11
C PHE A 141 4.20 -6.05 -10.42
N PRO A 142 5.31 -6.66 -10.89
CA PRO A 142 5.93 -6.25 -12.16
C PRO A 142 5.00 -6.42 -13.36
N SER A 143 4.25 -7.52 -13.43
CA SER A 143 3.28 -7.78 -14.51
C SER A 143 2.11 -6.80 -14.44
N PHE A 144 1.55 -6.59 -13.25
CA PHE A 144 0.52 -5.59 -13.00
C PHE A 144 0.95 -4.18 -13.43
N LYS A 145 2.16 -3.77 -13.02
CA LYS A 145 2.76 -2.49 -13.40
C LYS A 145 2.95 -2.37 -14.92
N SER A 146 3.39 -3.46 -15.57
CA SER A 146 3.60 -3.50 -17.02
C SER A 146 2.31 -3.27 -17.79
N GLU A 147 1.19 -3.88 -17.38
CA GLU A 147 -0.10 -3.70 -18.04
C GLU A 147 -0.59 -2.25 -17.97
N PHE A 148 -0.46 -1.60 -16.82
CA PHE A 148 -0.76 -0.17 -16.68
C PHE A 148 0.16 0.71 -17.52
N SER A 149 1.46 0.42 -17.51
CA SER A 149 2.46 1.20 -18.25
C SER A 149 2.23 1.17 -19.77
N LYS A 150 1.67 0.08 -20.31
CA LYS A 150 1.29 -0.05 -21.73
C LYS A 150 0.13 0.86 -22.12
N LEU A 151 -0.77 1.16 -21.18
CA LEU A 151 -1.87 2.10 -21.41
C LEU A 151 -1.39 3.54 -21.25
N ASN A 152 -0.75 3.85 -20.12
CA ASN A 152 -0.22 5.15 -19.83
C ASN A 152 0.86 5.04 -18.75
N ILE A 153 2.11 5.35 -19.10
CA ILE A 153 3.26 5.30 -18.20
C ILE A 153 3.04 6.21 -16.97
N MET A 154 2.35 7.34 -17.13
CA MET A 154 2.02 8.26 -16.02
C MET A 154 1.07 7.65 -15.00
N LEU A 155 0.38 6.56 -15.36
CA LEU A 155 -0.57 5.85 -14.52
C LEU A 155 -0.03 4.48 -14.04
N SER A 156 1.26 4.20 -14.31
CA SER A 156 1.94 3.01 -13.80
C SER A 156 1.93 2.99 -12.28
N PRO A 157 1.46 1.94 -11.60
CA PRO A 157 1.40 1.90 -10.15
C PRO A 157 2.78 2.01 -9.48
N ASP A 158 2.82 2.70 -8.35
CA ASP A 158 4.01 2.80 -7.49
C ASP A 158 4.07 1.63 -6.48
N PRO A 159 5.24 0.99 -6.25
CA PRO A 159 5.35 -0.08 -5.27
C PRO A 159 5.05 0.38 -3.82
N TYR A 160 5.26 1.66 -3.51
CA TYR A 160 5.07 2.26 -2.20
C TYR A 160 3.81 3.11 -2.19
N GLN A 161 2.74 2.56 -1.62
CA GLN A 161 1.44 3.21 -1.56
C GLN A 161 1.27 3.95 -0.22
N PRO A 162 0.72 5.18 -0.22
CA PRO A 162 0.21 5.82 0.98
C PRO A 162 -0.80 4.91 1.69
N LEU A 163 -0.65 4.71 2.99
CA LEU A 163 -1.39 3.68 3.72
C LEU A 163 -2.17 4.24 4.91
N LEU A 164 -3.45 3.91 4.99
CA LEU A 164 -4.27 4.07 6.19
C LEU A 164 -4.66 2.70 6.72
N MET A 165 -4.00 2.27 7.79
CA MET A 165 -4.28 0.98 8.42
C MET A 165 -5.19 1.16 9.63
N LYS A 166 -6.41 0.62 9.54
CA LYS A 166 -7.38 0.63 10.64
C LYS A 166 -7.40 -0.73 11.30
N ILE A 167 -6.96 -0.81 12.55
CA ILE A 167 -6.93 -2.07 13.30
C ILE A 167 -7.97 -2.00 14.42
N ARG A 168 -8.82 -3.03 14.51
CA ARG A 168 -9.80 -3.20 15.59
C ARG A 168 -9.37 -4.36 16.50
N ASN A 169 -9.25 -4.09 17.80
CA ASN A 169 -9.06 -5.12 18.81
C ASN A 169 -10.43 -5.67 19.21
N LYS A 170 -10.74 -6.89 18.76
CA LYS A 170 -12.06 -7.53 18.94
C LYS A 170 -12.05 -8.71 19.92
N ASP A 171 -10.88 -9.22 20.26
CA ASP A 171 -10.70 -10.48 20.99
C ASP A 171 -10.05 -10.26 22.37
N GLN A 172 -10.13 -9.03 22.89
CA GLN A 172 -9.60 -8.62 24.20
C GLN A 172 -8.09 -8.86 24.40
N SER A 173 -7.35 -9.11 23.32
CA SER A 173 -5.90 -9.27 23.38
C SER A 173 -5.23 -8.01 23.93
N MET A 174 -4.09 -8.18 24.59
CA MET A 174 -3.16 -7.07 24.79
C MET A 174 -2.46 -6.76 23.45
N PHE A 175 -3.09 -5.91 22.63
CA PHE A 175 -2.55 -5.50 21.34
C PHE A 175 -1.77 -4.19 21.48
N ARG A 176 -0.46 -4.23 21.18
CA ARG A 176 0.44 -3.07 21.28
C ARG A 176 1.08 -2.79 19.94
N VAL A 177 1.26 -1.51 19.63
CA VAL A 177 1.87 -1.06 18.38
C VAL A 177 3.03 -0.10 18.64
N PHE A 178 4.03 -0.16 17.77
CA PHE A 178 5.16 0.75 17.71
C PHE A 178 5.46 1.08 16.25
N THR A 179 5.46 2.36 15.89
CA THR A 179 5.72 2.81 14.51
C THR A 179 6.25 4.25 14.48
N GLY A 180 6.83 4.65 13.34
CA GLY A 180 7.39 5.99 13.13
C GLY A 180 6.58 6.81 12.13
N SER A 181 6.83 8.12 12.10
CA SER A 181 6.32 9.06 11.09
C SER A 181 4.83 8.91 10.78
N VAL A 182 4.00 8.69 11.79
CA VAL A 182 2.59 8.30 11.62
C VAL A 182 1.65 9.43 12.00
N GLU A 183 0.54 9.57 11.27
CA GLU A 183 -0.57 10.41 11.66
C GLU A 183 -1.66 9.56 12.33
N ILE A 184 -2.11 9.98 13.52
CA ILE A 184 -3.17 9.35 14.30
C ILE A 184 -4.16 10.42 14.71
N GLN A 185 -5.43 10.26 14.31
CA GLN A 185 -6.51 11.23 14.61
C GLN A 185 -6.13 12.69 14.25
N GLY A 186 -5.45 12.88 13.11
CA GLY A 186 -5.00 14.20 12.65
C GLY A 186 -3.75 14.75 13.33
N ARG A 187 -3.13 14.02 14.27
CA ARG A 187 -1.87 14.42 14.92
C ARG A 187 -0.71 13.62 14.36
N HIS A 188 0.39 14.32 14.04
CA HIS A 188 1.61 13.71 13.53
C HIS A 188 2.56 13.31 14.65
N HIS A 189 3.13 12.11 14.56
CA HIS A 189 4.05 11.55 15.52
C HIS A 189 5.33 11.09 14.81
N SER A 190 6.49 11.59 15.25
CA SER A 190 7.79 11.06 14.79
C SER A 190 7.95 9.60 15.20
N ILE A 191 7.53 9.25 16.41
CA ILE A 191 7.46 7.90 16.96
C ILE A 191 6.15 7.79 17.73
N TYR A 192 5.44 6.68 17.55
CA TYR A 192 4.26 6.33 18.30
C TYR A 192 4.42 4.95 18.93
N GLU A 193 4.12 4.88 20.23
CA GLU A 193 4.01 3.65 21.00
C GLU A 193 2.68 3.67 21.75
N GLY A 194 1.90 2.60 21.66
CA GLY A 194 0.61 2.57 22.34
C GLY A 194 -0.03 1.20 22.41
N GLU A 195 -0.89 1.04 23.41
CA GLU A 195 -1.80 -0.09 23.52
C GLU A 195 -3.13 0.24 22.83
N VAL A 196 -3.68 -0.72 22.10
CA VAL A 196 -4.88 -0.58 21.29
C VAL A 196 -6.04 -1.29 21.99
N ALA A 197 -6.70 -0.58 22.91
CA ALA A 197 -7.81 -1.15 23.67
C ALA A 197 -9.03 -1.52 22.80
N LYS A 198 -9.36 -0.69 21.80
CA LYS A 198 -10.52 -0.92 20.90
C LYS A 198 -10.17 -0.79 19.42
N ARG A 199 -9.56 0.33 19.03
CA ARG A 199 -9.21 0.61 17.64
C ARG A 199 -8.05 1.59 17.53
N VAL A 200 -7.27 1.49 16.47
CA VAL A 200 -6.29 2.48 16.06
C VAL A 200 -6.38 2.71 14.55
N SER A 201 -6.11 3.94 14.11
CA SER A 201 -6.03 4.30 12.69
C SER A 201 -4.68 4.95 12.47
N LEU A 202 -3.82 4.25 11.74
CA LEU A 202 -2.43 4.62 11.50
C LEU A 202 -2.31 5.08 10.05
N LYS A 203 -2.13 6.38 9.82
CA LYS A 203 -1.96 6.95 8.47
C LYS A 203 -0.49 7.25 8.22
N MET A 204 0.07 6.67 7.16
CA MET A 204 1.47 6.73 6.77
C MET A 204 1.52 7.15 5.30
N LYS A 205 1.75 8.45 5.04
CA LYS A 205 1.68 9.07 3.71
C LYS A 205 2.76 10.13 3.57
N GLY A 206 3.41 10.17 2.40
CA GLY A 206 4.42 11.16 2.04
C GLY A 206 5.77 10.97 2.72
N GLY A 207 6.73 11.81 2.32
CA GLY A 207 8.06 11.88 2.95
C GLY A 207 8.81 10.56 2.78
N VAL A 208 9.24 9.95 3.89
CA VAL A 208 9.96 8.67 3.85
C VAL A 208 9.15 7.58 3.15
N TYR A 209 7.82 7.60 3.28
CA TYR A 209 6.92 6.60 2.69
C TYR A 209 6.74 6.74 1.19
N ASP A 210 7.29 7.80 0.58
CA ASP A 210 7.35 7.88 -0.88
C ASP A 210 8.36 6.91 -1.49
N HIS A 211 9.27 6.36 -0.67
CA HIS A 211 10.38 5.52 -1.09
C HIS A 211 10.52 4.22 -0.28
N THR A 212 9.66 4.02 0.74
CA THR A 212 9.65 2.79 1.53
C THR A 212 8.25 2.39 1.94
N ALA A 213 8.03 1.08 2.08
CA ALA A 213 6.82 0.55 2.66
C ALA A 213 6.70 0.96 4.15
N PRO A 214 5.53 1.41 4.61
CA PRO A 214 5.30 1.62 6.03
C PRO A 214 5.42 0.32 6.83
N VAL A 215 5.98 0.42 8.04
CA VAL A 215 6.20 -0.72 8.92
C VAL A 215 5.59 -0.44 10.29
N ILE A 216 4.75 -1.36 10.77
CA ILE A 216 4.19 -1.34 12.12
C ILE A 216 4.76 -2.53 12.88
N PHE A 217 5.48 -2.26 13.96
CA PHE A 217 5.87 -3.30 14.91
C PHE A 217 4.73 -3.52 15.90
N PHE A 218 4.48 -4.77 16.26
CA PHE A 218 3.37 -5.09 17.16
C PHE A 218 3.65 -6.28 18.08
N GLY A 219 2.97 -6.26 19.22
CA GLY A 219 2.81 -7.38 20.15
C GLY A 219 1.33 -7.69 20.30
N ILE A 220 1.01 -8.98 20.41
CA ILE A 220 -0.35 -9.47 20.59
C ILE A 220 -0.30 -10.68 21.52
N GLU A 221 -0.92 -10.54 22.69
CA GLU A 221 -1.01 -11.56 23.75
C GLU A 221 -2.48 -11.81 24.09
#